data_AF-A0A0D7CIS0-F1
#
_entry.id   AF-A0A0D7CIS0-F1
#
_cell.length_a   1.000
_cell.length_b   1.000
_cell.length_c   1.000
_cell.angle_alpha   90.00
_cell.angle_beta   90.00
_cell.angle_gamma   90.00
#
_symmetry.space_group_name_H-M   'P 1'
#
loop_
_entity.id
_entity.type
_entity.pdbx_description
1 polymer ?
#
loop_
_entity_poly.entity_id
_entity_poly.type
_entity_poly.pdbx_seq_one_letter_code
_entity_poly.pdbx_strand_id
1 'polypeptide(L)'
;MSNNQGDMVIDEDVMRRCVGHVLPGVEDFSGLDTRFDEIGLDSMLLAELIVQLEEETDGMLDLHVTGRLETLRDLMLSLRPLREAE
;
A
#
# COMPACT_ATOMS: atom_id res chain seq x y z
N MET A 1 -3.98 -25.52 15.62
CA MET A 1 -4.17 -24.87 14.31
C MET A 1 -3.77 -23.42 14.49
N SER A 2 -2.56 -23.05 14.09
CA SER A 2 -2.02 -21.71 14.31
C SER A 2 -2.47 -20.82 13.15
N ASN A 3 -3.41 -19.91 13.40
CA ASN A 3 -3.74 -18.82 12.48
C ASN A 3 -2.60 -17.80 12.55
N ASN A 4 -1.51 -18.04 11.81
CA ASN A 4 -0.47 -17.04 11.56
C ASN A 4 -0.96 -16.07 10.46
N GLN A 5 -2.04 -15.32 10.73
CA GLN A 5 -2.27 -14.08 9.98
C GLN A 5 -1.18 -13.11 10.46
N GLY A 6 -0.04 -13.12 9.77
CA GLY A 6 1.00 -12.12 9.95
C GLY A 6 0.46 -10.83 9.36
N ASP A 7 -0.10 -9.96 10.20
CA ASP A 7 -0.40 -8.61 9.81
C ASP A 7 0.92 -7.89 9.56
N MET A 8 1.08 -7.34 8.36
CA MET A 8 2.20 -6.47 8.04
C MET A 8 1.86 -5.07 8.52
N VAL A 9 2.70 -4.50 9.38
CA VAL A 9 2.56 -3.11 9.80
C VAL A 9 3.52 -2.30 8.93
N ILE A 10 2.97 -1.58 7.95
CA ILE A 10 3.75 -0.65 7.13
C ILE A 10 3.83 0.66 7.89
N ASP A 11 5.06 1.17 8.04
CA ASP A 11 5.27 2.49 8.61
C ASP A 11 4.68 3.56 7.67
N GLU A 12 4.02 4.57 8.24
CA GLU A 12 3.49 5.69 7.48
C GLU A 12 4.58 6.41 6.69
N ASP A 13 5.81 6.45 7.22
CA ASP A 13 6.96 7.01 6.52
C ASP A 13 7.31 6.24 5.24
N VAL A 14 7.19 4.90 5.25
CA VAL A 14 7.40 4.07 4.05
C VAL A 14 6.34 4.39 3.00
N MET A 15 5.07 4.48 3.43
CA MET A 15 3.97 4.87 2.53
C MET A 15 4.20 6.25 1.92
N ARG A 16 4.61 7.25 2.73
CA ARG A 16 4.94 8.60 2.25
C ARG A 16 6.06 8.58 1.20
N ARG A 17 7.12 7.80 1.43
CA ARG A 17 8.21 7.65 0.45
C ARG A 17 7.73 7.01 -0.84
N CYS A 18 6.93 5.94 -0.77
CA CYS A 18 6.42 5.26 -1.97
C CYS A 18 5.48 6.17 -2.78
N VAL A 19 4.57 6.88 -2.10
CA VAL A 19 3.69 7.86 -2.74
C VAL A 19 4.51 9.00 -3.37
N GLY A 20 5.51 9.54 -2.67
CA GLY A 20 6.37 10.60 -3.21
C GLY A 20 7.22 10.16 -4.39
N HIS A 21 7.52 8.85 -4.51
CA HIS A 21 8.22 8.29 -5.66
C HIS A 21 7.33 8.26 -6.91
N VAL A 22 6.11 7.73 -6.76
CA VAL A 22 5.16 7.57 -7.87
C VAL A 22 4.50 8.90 -8.27
N LEU A 23 4.34 9.79 -7.30
CA LEU A 23 3.63 11.05 -7.45
C LEU A 23 4.50 12.23 -7.02
N PRO A 24 5.55 12.55 -7.79
CA PRO A 24 6.49 13.62 -7.45
C PRO A 24 5.77 14.97 -7.36
N GLY A 25 5.91 15.63 -6.21
CA GLY A 25 5.25 16.91 -5.90
C GLY A 25 4.03 16.81 -4.99
N VAL A 26 3.58 15.60 -4.64
CA VAL A 26 2.64 15.40 -3.53
C VAL A 26 3.43 15.27 -2.24
N GLU A 27 3.74 16.42 -1.65
CA GLU A 27 4.53 16.52 -0.41
C GLU A 27 3.66 16.43 0.85
N ASP A 28 2.34 16.61 0.73
CA ASP A 28 1.47 16.80 1.89
C ASP A 28 0.08 16.19 1.67
N PHE A 29 -0.01 14.87 1.80
CA PHE A 29 -1.30 14.21 2.01
C PHE A 29 -1.56 14.08 3.51
N SER A 30 -2.83 14.21 3.92
CA SER A 30 -3.27 14.37 5.32
C SER A 30 -3.18 13.09 6.16
N GLY A 31 -2.43 12.09 5.69
CA GLY A 31 -2.23 10.78 6.33
C GLY A 31 -2.89 9.63 5.55
N LEU A 32 -2.88 8.44 6.14
CA LEU A 32 -3.31 7.20 5.47
C LEU A 32 -4.80 7.16 5.08
N ASP A 33 -5.64 7.99 5.70
CA ASP A 33 -7.07 8.09 5.35
C ASP A 33 -7.33 8.93 4.09
N THR A 34 -6.27 9.51 3.49
CA THR A 34 -6.38 10.26 2.23
C THR A 34 -6.86 9.34 1.11
N ARG A 35 -7.84 9.83 0.34
CA ARG A 35 -8.36 9.09 -0.80
C ARG A 35 -7.48 9.22 -2.02
N PHE A 36 -7.46 8.20 -2.87
CA PHE A 36 -6.65 8.21 -4.09
C PHE A 36 -7.01 9.35 -5.05
N ASP A 37 -8.31 9.66 -5.17
CA ASP A 37 -8.81 10.75 -6.01
C ASP A 37 -8.43 12.14 -5.49
N GLU A 38 -8.21 12.31 -4.18
CA GLU A 38 -7.79 13.58 -3.57
C GLU A 38 -6.35 13.94 -3.91
N ILE A 39 -5.47 12.94 -4.11
CA ILE A 39 -4.08 13.14 -4.50
C ILE A 39 -3.86 12.97 -6.00
N GLY A 40 -4.89 12.61 -6.77
CA GLY A 40 -4.74 12.36 -8.21
C GLY A 40 -4.04 11.05 -8.55
N LEU A 41 -4.12 10.07 -7.64
CA LEU A 41 -3.61 8.71 -7.86
C LEU A 41 -4.61 7.94 -8.73
N ASP A 42 -4.34 7.88 -10.04
CA ASP A 42 -5.13 7.08 -10.97
C ASP A 42 -4.79 5.59 -10.89
N SER A 43 -5.47 4.75 -11.68
CA SER A 43 -5.25 3.31 -11.67
C SER A 43 -3.85 2.88 -12.12
N MET A 44 -3.18 3.68 -12.98
CA MET A 44 -1.84 3.37 -13.46
C MET A 44 -0.81 3.66 -12.36
N LEU A 45 -0.94 4.82 -11.71
CA LEU A 45 -0.12 5.22 -10.58
C LEU A 45 -0.37 4.33 -9.36
N LEU A 46 -1.61 3.91 -9.12
CA LEU A 46 -1.91 2.94 -8.05
C LEU A 46 -1.20 1.61 -8.28
N ALA A 47 -1.13 1.12 -9.53
CA ALA A 47 -0.39 -0.10 -9.85
C ALA A 47 1.11 0.07 -9.61
N GLU A 48 1.68 1.22 -9.98
CA GLU A 48 3.08 1.55 -9.71
C GLU A 48 3.37 1.66 -8.20
N LEU A 49 2.46 2.26 -7.44
CA LEU A 49 2.55 2.35 -5.98
C LEU A 49 2.51 0.98 -5.32
N ILE A 50 1.66 0.06 -5.81
CA ILE A 50 1.64 -1.32 -5.33
C ILE A 50 3.00 -1.96 -5.54
N VAL A 51 3.56 -1.91 -6.74
CA VAL A 51 4.88 -2.49 -7.04
C VAL A 51 5.96 -1.89 -6.13
N GLN A 52 5.98 -0.57 -5.96
CA GLN A 52 6.95 0.10 -5.09
C GLN A 52 6.82 -0.34 -3.63
N LEU A 53 5.60 -0.54 -3.13
CA LEU A 53 5.35 -1.04 -1.77
C LEU A 53 5.80 -2.49 -1.62
N GLU A 54 5.55 -3.34 -2.63
CA GLU A 54 6.01 -4.73 -2.64
C GLU A 54 7.54 -4.81 -2.57
N GLU A 55 8.25 -3.96 -3.33
CA GLU A 55 9.71 -3.85 -3.31
C GLU A 55 10.26 -3.33 -1.97
N GLU A 56 9.62 -2.34 -1.36
CA GLU A 56 10.09 -1.72 -0.10
C GLU A 56 9.75 -2.54 1.16
N THR A 57 8.68 -3.33 1.13
CA THR A 57 8.15 -4.01 2.33
C THR A 57 8.31 -5.53 2.32
N ASP A 58 8.81 -6.11 1.22
CA ASP A 58 8.80 -7.56 0.98
C ASP A 58 7.39 -8.14 1.20
N GLY A 59 6.40 -7.36 0.77
CA GLY A 59 4.97 -7.64 0.87
C GLY A 59 4.37 -7.96 -0.49
N MET A 60 3.17 -8.50 -0.50
CA MET A 60 2.38 -8.75 -1.70
C MET A 60 0.94 -8.31 -1.47
N LEU A 61 0.32 -7.71 -2.49
CA LEU A 61 -1.08 -7.34 -2.42
C LEU A 61 -1.98 -8.58 -2.40
N ASP A 62 -2.79 -8.73 -1.36
CA ASP A 62 -3.83 -9.77 -1.29
C ASP A 62 -5.10 -9.31 -2.01
N LEU A 63 -5.20 -9.71 -3.28
CA LEU A 63 -6.35 -9.44 -4.15
C LEU A 63 -7.66 -10.06 -3.66
N HIS A 64 -7.66 -10.94 -2.65
CA HIS A 64 -8.90 -11.48 -2.09
C HIS A 64 -9.52 -10.56 -1.03
N VAL A 65 -8.74 -9.62 -0.48
CA VAL A 65 -9.18 -8.65 0.53
C VAL A 65 -9.57 -7.32 -0.10
N THR A 66 -9.38 -7.16 -1.41
CA THR A 66 -9.70 -5.94 -2.15
C THR A 66 -11.22 -5.78 -2.35
N GLY A 67 -11.92 -5.49 -1.25
CA GLY A 67 -12.98 -4.49 -1.33
C GLY A 67 -12.42 -3.22 -1.98
N ARG A 68 -13.31 -2.35 -2.49
CA ARG A 68 -12.89 -1.10 -3.18
C ARG A 68 -11.75 -0.43 -2.40
N LEU A 69 -10.56 -0.41 -2.99
CA LEU A 69 -9.42 0.34 -2.46
C LEU A 69 -9.69 1.80 -2.76
N GLU A 70 -9.99 2.60 -1.73
CA GLU A 70 -10.32 4.01 -1.89
C GLU A 70 -9.29 4.92 -1.22
N THR A 71 -8.59 4.42 -0.19
CA THR A 71 -7.61 5.16 0.61
C THR A 71 -6.25 4.44 0.70
N LEU A 72 -5.20 5.19 1.07
CA LEU A 72 -3.86 4.63 1.33
C LEU A 72 -3.89 3.60 2.47
N ARG A 73 -4.78 3.76 3.45
CA ARG A 73 -5.01 2.80 4.53
C ARG A 73 -5.58 1.49 3.99
N ASP A 74 -6.54 1.53 3.08
CA ASP A 74 -7.11 0.31 2.49
C ASP A 74 -6.03 -0.49 1.76
N LEU A 75 -5.17 0.22 1.01
CA LEU A 75 -4.02 -0.40 0.34
C LEU A 75 -3.06 -1.04 1.34
N MET A 76 -2.69 -0.32 2.40
CA MET A 76 -1.81 -0.83 3.45
C MET A 76 -2.36 -2.10 4.10
N LEU A 77 -3.65 -2.10 4.47
CA LEU A 77 -4.32 -3.23 5.11
C LEU A 77 -4.49 -4.44 4.18
N SER A 78 -4.38 -4.22 2.87
CA SER A 78 -4.48 -5.26 1.84
C SER A 78 -3.14 -5.91 1.54
N LEU A 79 -2.03 -5.38 2.05
CA LEU A 79 -0.70 -5.98 1.87
C LEU A 79 -0.46 -7.08 2.92
N ARG A 80 0.11 -8.19 2.46
CA ARG A 80 0.48 -9.34 3.29
C ARG A 80 1.98 -9.60 3.14
N PRO A 81 2.67 -10.08 4.18
CA PRO A 81 4.08 -10.43 4.05
C PRO A 81 4.23 -11.55 3.01
N LEU A 82 5.27 -11.45 2.18
CA LEU A 82 5.68 -12.53 1.29
C LEU A 82 6.08 -13.70 2.19
N ARG A 83 5.17 -14.66 2.42
CA ARG A 83 5.56 -15.89 3.11
C ARG A 83 6.66 -16.53 2.27
N GLU A 84 7.81 -16.82 2.87
CA GLU A 84 8.81 -17.68 2.24
C GLU A 84 8.06 -18.92 1.72
N ALA A 85 8.05 -19.09 0.40
CA ALA A 85 7.51 -20.28 -0.22
C ALA A 85 8.43 -21.43 0.20
N GLU A 86 8.02 -22.17 1.24
CA GLU A 86 8.61 -23.48 1.57
C GLU A 86 8.46 -24.47 0.41
#